data_AF-A0A945XEE6-F1
#
_entry.id   AF-A0A945XEE6-F1
#
_cell.length_a   1.000
_cell.length_b   1.000
_cell.length_c   1.000
_cell.angle_alpha   90.00
_cell.angle_beta   90.00
_cell.angle_gamma   90.00
#
_symmetry.space_group_name_H-M   'P 1'
#
loop_
_entity.id
_entity.type
_entity.pdbx_description
1 polymer ?
#
loop_
_entity_poly.entity_id
_entity_poly.type
_entity_poly.pdbx_seq_one_letter_code
_entity_poly.pdbx_strand_id
1 'polypeptide(L)' 'MTTDKSTNVIAGDRARDLTADVTAKTRLCLKCRSSFESAGAGERVCRKCKSSSAWRGGK' A
#
# COMPACT_ATOMS: atom_id res chain seq x y z
N MET A 1 -55.24 3.24 14.73
CA MET A 1 -54.15 4.18 14.41
C MET A 1 -52.91 3.72 15.19
N THR A 2 -52.11 2.78 14.66
CA THR A 2 -50.75 3.01 14.10
C THR A 2 -49.91 3.95 14.98
N THR A 3 -48.83 3.52 15.65
CA THR A 3 -47.63 2.94 15.01
C THR A 3 -46.76 2.13 15.99
N ASP A 4 -46.26 1.01 15.48
CA ASP A 4 -45.17 0.17 16.01
C ASP A 4 -43.90 1.00 16.28
N LYS A 5 -43.30 0.79 17.46
CA LYS A 5 -42.13 1.52 17.93
C LYS A 5 -40.86 0.81 17.45
N SER A 6 -40.58 1.02 16.18
CA SER A 6 -39.25 1.24 15.58
C SER A 6 -38.09 0.38 16.12
N THR A 7 -37.91 -0.75 15.45
CA THR A 7 -36.63 -1.38 15.05
C THR A 7 -35.34 -0.98 15.77
N ASN A 8 -34.84 -1.96 16.53
CA ASN A 8 -33.51 -2.12 17.08
C ASN A 8 -32.38 -1.91 16.02
N VAL A 9 -31.52 -0.91 16.22
CA VAL A 9 -30.32 -0.69 15.40
C VAL A 9 -29.12 -1.43 16.02
N ILE A 10 -28.86 -2.64 15.52
CA ILE A 10 -27.58 -3.33 15.77
C ILE A 10 -26.52 -2.64 14.90
N ALA A 11 -25.79 -1.70 15.50
CA ALA A 11 -24.61 -1.08 14.90
C ALA A 11 -23.53 -2.15 14.72
N GLY A 12 -23.32 -2.58 13.48
CA GLY A 12 -22.48 -3.72 13.11
C GLY A 12 -21.72 -3.43 11.82
N ASP A 13 -21.02 -2.30 11.77
CA ASP A 13 -20.47 -1.77 10.52
C ASP A 13 -18.94 -1.73 10.57
N ARG A 14 -18.38 -2.89 10.20
CA ARG A 14 -17.04 -3.15 9.65
C ARG A 14 -16.20 -1.89 9.36
N ALA A 15 -15.36 -1.52 10.32
CA ALA A 15 -14.19 -0.68 10.10
C ALA A 15 -13.26 -1.40 9.11
N ARG A 16 -13.46 -1.16 7.82
CA ARG A 16 -12.58 -1.65 6.76
C ARG A 16 -11.23 -0.98 6.95
N ASP A 17 -10.24 -1.82 7.23
CA ASP A 17 -8.80 -1.59 7.23
C ASP A 17 -8.37 -0.55 6.17
N LEU A 18 -8.33 0.73 6.55
CA LEU A 18 -7.75 1.82 5.77
C LEU A 18 -6.23 1.89 5.95
N THR A 19 -5.66 0.93 6.67
CA THR A 19 -4.22 0.78 6.91
C THR A 19 -3.56 -0.13 5.87
N ALA A 20 -4.29 -0.52 4.83
CA ALA A 20 -3.75 -1.30 3.74
C ALA A 20 -2.71 -0.50 2.95
N ASP A 21 -1.44 -0.84 3.20
CA ASP A 21 -0.33 -0.82 2.24
C ASP A 21 0.48 0.47 2.04
N VAL A 22 0.59 1.34 3.06
CA VAL A 22 1.67 2.36 3.13
C VAL A 22 2.69 2.02 4.22
N THR A 23 2.87 0.74 4.53
CA THR A 23 4.00 0.33 5.37
C THR A 23 5.21 0.19 4.47
N ALA A 24 6.26 0.95 4.75
CA ALA A 24 7.55 0.75 4.10
C ALA A 24 7.98 -0.71 4.31
N LYS A 25 8.10 -1.48 3.23
CA LYS A 25 8.44 -2.91 3.30
C LYS A 25 9.88 -3.09 2.85
N THR A 26 10.66 -3.86 3.60
CA THR A 26 11.99 -4.29 3.16
C THR A 26 11.84 -5.27 1.98
N ARG A 27 12.37 -4.90 0.82
CA ARG A 27 12.37 -5.70 -0.40
C ARG A 27 13.78 -5.87 -0.94
N LEU A 28 13.99 -6.87 -1.81
CA LEU A 28 15.23 -7.03 -2.55
C LEU A 28 15.18 -6.24 -3.87
N CYS A 29 16.24 -5.49 -4.15
CA CYS A 29 16.38 -4.74 -5.39
C CYS A 29 16.40 -5.67 -6.61
N LEU A 30 15.61 -5.37 -7.64
CA LEU A 30 15.63 -6.15 -8.88
C LEU A 30 16.97 -6.09 -9.63
N LYS A 31 17.76 -5.03 -9.43
CA LYS A 31 19.04 -4.83 -10.12
C LYS A 31 20.23 -5.44 -9.39
N CYS A 32 20.37 -5.18 -8.10
CA CYS A 32 21.53 -5.58 -7.31
C CYS A 32 21.21 -6.57 -6.18
N ARG A 33 19.94 -6.95 -6.00
CA ARG A 33 19.46 -7.85 -4.95
C ARG A 33 19.70 -7.40 -3.51
N SER A 34 20.25 -6.20 -3.26
CA SER A 34 20.35 -5.63 -1.92
C SER A 34 18.98 -5.37 -1.30
N SER A 35 18.86 -5.61 0.00
CA SER A 35 17.70 -5.21 0.79
C SER A 35 17.57 -3.69 0.85
N PHE A 36 16.36 -3.17 0.67
CA PHE A 36 16.06 -1.75 0.79
C PHE A 36 14.59 -1.55 1.21
N GLU A 37 14.31 -0.42 1.86
CA GLU A 37 12.94 -0.04 2.22
C GLU A 37 12.21 0.49 0.98
N SER A 38 11.10 -0.16 0.65
CA SER A 38 10.21 0.25 -0.44
C SER A 38 9.01 0.99 0.13
N ALA A 39 8.76 2.22 -0.34
CA ALA A 39 7.63 3.02 0.13
C ALA A 39 6.25 2.50 -0.34
N GLY A 40 6.22 1.53 -1.27
CA GLY A 40 4.99 0.93 -1.76
C GLY A 40 5.24 -0.17 -2.80
N ALA A 41 4.17 -0.81 -3.27
CA ALA A 41 4.23 -1.94 -4.22
C ALA A 41 4.98 -1.64 -5.53
N GLY A 42 5.00 -0.37 -5.97
CA GLY A 42 5.70 0.07 -7.17
C GLY A 42 7.22 0.21 -7.03
N GLU A 43 7.77 0.24 -5.81
CA GLU A 43 9.19 0.47 -5.60
C GLU A 43 9.96 -0.85 -5.42
N ARG A 44 10.56 -1.33 -6.51
CA ARG A 44 11.31 -2.60 -6.54
C ARG A 44 12.80 -2.44 -6.88
N VAL A 45 13.30 -1.21 -6.98
CA VAL A 45 14.70 -0.87 -7.26
C VAL A 45 15.20 0.08 -6.18
N CYS A 46 16.32 -0.25 -5.54
CA CYS A 46 16.88 0.56 -4.46
C CYS A 46 17.34 1.94 -4.96
N ARG A 47 17.40 2.93 -4.06
CA ARG A 47 17.83 4.31 -4.38
C ARG A 47 19.16 4.37 -5.14
N LYS A 48 20.15 3.56 -4.76
CA LYS A 48 21.46 3.48 -5.42
C LYS A 48 21.36 3.04 -6.89
N CYS A 49 20.55 2.01 -7.15
CA CYS A 49 20.31 1.53 -8.51
C CYS A 49 19.39 2.45 -9.31
N LYS A 50 18.48 3.17 -8.64
CA LYS A 50 17.59 4.17 -9.24
C LYS A 50 18.35 5.44 -9.64
N SER A 51 19.36 5.83 -8.87
CA SER A 51 20.25 6.96 -9.17
C SER A 51 21.34 6.60 -10.18
N SER A 52 21.76 5.34 -10.23
CA SER A 52 22.71 4.84 -11.23
C SER A 52 22.05 4.34 -12.52
N SER A 53 20.74 4.06 -12.50
CA SER A 53 19.99 3.79 -13.72
C SER A 53 19.87 5.08 -14.52
N ALA A 54 20.80 5.29 -15.44
CA ALA A 54 20.78 6.33 -16.46
C ALA A 54 19.65 6.12 -17.50
N TRP A 55 18.43 5.76 -17.08
CA TRP A 55 17.30 5.61 -17.99
C TRP A 55 16.61 6.95 -18.24
N ARG A 56 17.28 7.79 -19.05
CA ARG A 56 16.60 8.65 -20.03
C ARG A 56 16.92 8.05 -21.40
N GLY A 57 16.12 7.08 -21.80
CA GLY A 57 16.38 6.32 -23.03
C GLY A 57 15.18 5.47 -23.38
N GLY A 58 14.00 6.10 -23.44
CA GLY A 58 12.95 5.59 -24.32
C GLY A 58 13.52 5.68 -25.73
N LYS A 59 13.64 4.53 -26.37
CA LYS A 59 14.03 4.41 -27.77
C LYS A 59 12.91 4.96 -28.66
#